data_AF-A0A7C6FX17-F1
#
_entry.id   AF-A0A7C6FX17-F1
#
_cell.length_a   1.000
_cell.length_b   1.000
_cell.length_c   1.000
_cell.angle_alpha   90.00
_cell.angle_beta   90.00
_cell.angle_gamma   90.00
#
_symmetry.space_group_name_H-M   'P 1'
#
loop_
_entity.id
_entity.type
_entity.pdbx_description
1 polymer ?
#
loop_
_entity_poly.entity_id
_entity_poly.type
_entity_poly.pdbx_seq_one_letter_code
_entity_poly.pdbx_strand_id
1 'polypeptide(L)'
;MRKPYVILIGSASGIGKSTIASELAKELGIKHLIETDFIREIVRGIIGPDYAPALHKSSYNAYVTLRDKQRYGDNTESLIDAGFEEHASFVIPAIERVIKRAVDDFNDVVIEGVHLVPGLLDIEKFKNDASIHFFVLSADEEVHKERFVRRAMKIKRGGKHLDYFKENRIINNYLVQQAFEHRVPVINNLDINDTKKRMLTLIKEICKEMIFRHSVDQLEVETDIILNKYGGRIMDVSYFLPGFGEPLKRKVNVYDPVEAKRFINLLEENPKRKKDLEGLYGLSGNIHRHKICAPDKKSLKSMIKELDEKGLLYKSDE
;
A
#
# COMPACT_ATOMS: atom_id res chain seq x y z
N MET A 1 -0.71 14.56 -24.72
CA MET A 1 -1.09 15.16 -23.41
C MET A 1 -0.53 14.32 -22.29
N ARG A 2 -0.27 14.91 -21.10
CA ARG A 2 0.11 14.14 -19.90
C ARG A 2 -1.09 13.31 -19.45
N LYS A 3 -0.86 12.05 -19.06
CA LYS A 3 -1.89 11.24 -18.39
C LYS A 3 -2.20 11.84 -17.00
N PRO A 4 -3.48 12.05 -16.64
CA PRO A 4 -3.83 12.49 -15.29
C PRO A 4 -3.48 11.41 -14.26
N TYR A 5 -3.14 11.82 -13.04
CA TYR A 5 -2.98 10.94 -11.90
C TYR A 5 -4.36 10.59 -11.35
N VAL A 6 -4.61 9.29 -11.18
CA VAL A 6 -5.73 8.78 -10.39
C VAL A 6 -5.12 8.00 -9.24
N ILE A 7 -5.17 8.59 -8.05
CA ILE A 7 -4.60 8.00 -6.85
C ILE A 7 -5.75 7.48 -5.98
N LEU A 8 -5.74 6.18 -5.70
CA LEU A 8 -6.76 5.49 -4.93
C LEU A 8 -6.15 5.03 -3.60
N ILE A 9 -6.78 5.39 -2.48
CA ILE A 9 -6.28 5.07 -1.14
C ILE A 9 -7.38 4.33 -0.35
N GLY A 10 -7.34 3.00 -0.40
CA GLY A 10 -8.25 2.12 0.32
C GLY A 10 -7.78 1.86 1.75
N SER A 11 -8.69 1.90 2.72
CA SER A 11 -8.38 1.50 4.10
C SER A 11 -9.62 1.43 4.99
N ALA A 12 -9.54 0.62 6.04
CA ALA A 12 -10.54 0.58 7.10
C ALA A 12 -10.62 1.91 7.89
N SER A 13 -11.69 2.07 8.67
CA SER A 13 -11.83 3.23 9.55
C SER A 13 -10.76 3.23 10.64
N GLY A 14 -10.20 4.39 10.96
CA GLY A 14 -9.21 4.55 12.04
C GLY A 14 -7.75 4.34 11.63
N ILE A 15 -7.43 3.92 10.40
CA ILE A 15 -6.04 3.71 9.96
C ILE A 15 -5.30 5.02 9.65
N GLY A 16 -6.01 6.09 9.30
CA GLY A 16 -5.40 7.41 8.99
C GLY A 16 -5.47 7.84 7.52
N LYS A 17 -6.30 7.17 6.71
CA LYS A 17 -6.47 7.43 5.27
C LYS A 17 -6.69 8.90 4.88
N SER A 18 -7.63 9.59 5.50
CA SER A 18 -7.97 10.98 5.14
C SER A 18 -6.80 11.94 5.37
N THR A 19 -6.00 11.70 6.41
CA THR A 19 -4.79 12.48 6.68
C THR A 19 -3.72 12.25 5.62
N ILE A 20 -3.41 10.98 5.31
CA ILE A 20 -2.43 10.64 4.27
C ILE A 20 -2.87 11.14 2.89
N ALA A 21 -4.15 10.98 2.54
CA ALA A 21 -4.70 11.44 1.27
C ALA A 21 -4.57 12.96 1.11
N SER A 22 -4.91 13.73 2.16
CA SER A 22 -4.78 15.19 2.16
C SER A 22 -3.32 15.64 2.04
N GLU A 23 -2.40 15.03 2.79
CA GLU A 23 -0.97 15.38 2.74
C GLU A 23 -0.35 15.03 1.38
N LEU A 24 -0.72 13.87 0.81
CA LEU A 24 -0.26 13.46 -0.51
C LEU A 24 -0.82 14.35 -1.62
N ALA A 25 -2.10 14.69 -1.58
CA ALA A 25 -2.73 15.60 -2.53
C ALA A 25 -2.04 16.97 -2.51
N LYS A 26 -1.78 17.51 -1.32
CA LYS A 26 -1.04 18.76 -1.13
C LYS A 26 0.37 18.71 -1.74
N GLU A 27 1.11 17.64 -1.47
CA GLU A 27 2.47 17.45 -1.99
C GLU A 27 2.52 17.38 -3.52
N LEU A 28 1.51 16.74 -4.14
CA LEU A 28 1.42 16.59 -5.59
C LEU A 28 0.68 17.76 -6.27
N GLY A 29 0.16 18.72 -5.51
CA GLY A 29 -0.63 19.84 -6.05
C GLY A 29 -1.99 19.43 -6.62
N ILE A 30 -2.53 18.29 -6.18
CA ILE A 30 -3.81 17.74 -6.65
C ILE A 30 -4.95 18.41 -5.89
N LYS A 31 -5.85 19.09 -6.61
CA LYS A 31 -6.98 19.83 -6.01
C LYS A 31 -8.18 18.96 -5.72
N HIS A 32 -8.39 17.89 -6.49
CA HIS A 32 -9.56 17.03 -6.36
C HIS A 32 -9.26 15.90 -5.38
N LEU A 33 -9.73 16.04 -4.14
CA LEU A 33 -9.72 15.00 -3.12
C LEU A 33 -11.17 14.58 -2.83
N ILE A 34 -11.49 13.31 -3.06
CA ILE A 34 -12.86 12.78 -2.98
C ILE A 34 -12.92 11.63 -1.99
N GLU A 35 -13.80 11.74 -0.98
CA GLU A 35 -14.07 10.64 -0.05
C GLU A 35 -15.20 9.76 -0.58
N THR A 36 -14.98 8.45 -0.65
CA THR A 36 -16.01 7.50 -1.12
C THR A 36 -17.24 7.46 -0.22
N ASP A 37 -17.12 7.89 1.04
CA ASP A 37 -18.29 8.06 1.92
C ASP A 37 -19.27 9.10 1.33
N PHE A 38 -18.80 10.21 0.75
CA PHE A 38 -19.70 11.18 0.08
C PHE A 38 -20.41 10.56 -1.13
N ILE A 39 -19.69 9.76 -1.91
CA ILE A 39 -20.28 9.04 -3.05
C ILE A 39 -21.37 8.08 -2.53
N ARG A 40 -21.11 7.36 -1.44
CA ARG A 40 -22.11 6.49 -0.79
C ARG A 40 -23.35 7.27 -0.40
N GLU A 41 -23.22 8.45 0.23
CA GLU A 41 -24.39 9.26 0.62
C GLU A 41 -25.27 9.63 -0.57
N ILE A 42 -24.67 9.93 -1.72
CA ILE A 42 -25.40 10.21 -2.97
C ILE A 42 -26.14 8.96 -3.45
N VAL A 43 -25.45 7.82 -3.56
CA VAL A 43 -26.06 6.56 -4.01
C VAL A 43 -27.19 6.14 -3.05
N ARG A 44 -27.02 6.35 -1.75
CA ARG A 44 -28.01 6.05 -0.70
C ARG A 44 -29.28 6.90 -0.82
N GLY A 45 -29.17 8.12 -1.35
CA GLY A 45 -30.32 8.98 -1.65
C GLY A 45 -31.14 8.49 -2.85
N ILE A 46 -30.56 7.68 -3.73
CA ILE A 46 -31.19 7.17 -4.95
C ILE A 46 -31.81 5.78 -4.70
N ILE A 47 -31.07 4.89 -4.02
CA ILE A 47 -31.50 3.52 -3.78
C ILE A 47 -32.01 3.39 -2.35
N GLY A 48 -33.32 3.12 -2.19
CA GLY A 48 -33.96 2.96 -0.89
C GLY A 48 -33.47 1.73 -0.09
N PRO A 49 -33.63 1.73 1.24
CA PRO A 49 -33.14 0.67 2.12
C PRO A 49 -33.80 -0.69 1.88
N ASP A 50 -34.99 -0.73 1.30
CA ASP A 50 -35.68 -1.98 0.95
C ASP A 50 -34.97 -2.73 -0.21
N TYR A 51 -34.27 -1.99 -1.07
CA TYR A 51 -33.58 -2.53 -2.25
C TYR A 51 -32.08 -2.74 -2.01
N ALA A 52 -31.44 -1.87 -1.23
CA ALA A 52 -30.01 -1.97 -0.90
C ALA A 52 -29.77 -1.78 0.60
N PRO A 53 -30.23 -2.69 1.47
CA PRO A 53 -30.15 -2.48 2.92
C PRO A 53 -28.71 -2.31 3.43
N ALA A 54 -27.73 -3.01 2.83
CA ALA A 54 -26.31 -2.89 3.17
C ALA A 54 -25.78 -1.47 2.98
N LEU A 55 -26.23 -0.75 1.94
CA LEU A 55 -25.85 0.63 1.64
C LEU A 55 -26.26 1.63 2.75
N HIS A 56 -27.31 1.30 3.51
CA HIS A 56 -27.86 2.11 4.60
C HIS A 56 -27.28 1.75 5.98
N LYS A 57 -26.30 0.85 6.04
CA LYS A 57 -25.50 0.54 7.24
C LYS A 57 -24.11 1.16 7.15
N SER A 58 -23.41 1.19 8.28
CA SER A 58 -21.95 1.37 8.27
C SER A 58 -21.29 0.15 7.63
N SER A 59 -20.15 0.33 6.95
CA SER A 59 -19.41 -0.77 6.31
C SER A 59 -19.14 -1.96 7.24
N TYR A 60 -18.74 -1.70 8.48
CA TYR A 60 -18.48 -2.70 9.53
C TYR A 60 -19.73 -3.38 10.10
N ASN A 61 -20.92 -2.92 9.75
CA ASN A 61 -22.19 -3.44 10.25
C ASN A 61 -23.14 -3.81 9.09
N ALA A 62 -22.63 -3.89 7.87
CA ALA A 62 -23.45 -4.23 6.71
C ALA A 62 -23.87 -5.70 6.73
N TYR A 63 -23.06 -6.59 7.29
CA TYR A 63 -23.35 -8.02 7.40
C TYR A 63 -24.68 -8.37 8.10
N VAL A 64 -25.23 -7.46 8.93
CA VAL A 64 -26.53 -7.69 9.58
C VAL A 64 -27.69 -7.66 8.58
N THR A 65 -27.49 -7.17 7.36
CA THR A 65 -28.53 -7.10 6.32
C THR A 65 -28.52 -8.31 5.39
N LEU A 66 -27.50 -9.15 5.45
CA LEU A 66 -27.44 -10.39 4.68
C LEU A 66 -28.63 -11.29 5.04
N ARG A 67 -29.29 -11.85 4.03
CA ARG A 67 -30.46 -12.71 4.23
C ARG A 67 -30.06 -14.15 4.53
N ASP A 68 -28.98 -14.63 3.94
CA ASP A 68 -28.48 -16.01 3.97
C ASP A 68 -27.36 -16.22 4.99
N LYS A 69 -27.43 -15.55 6.15
CA LYS A 69 -26.40 -15.63 7.22
C LYS A 69 -26.05 -17.06 7.64
N GLN A 70 -27.01 -17.97 7.56
CA GLN A 70 -26.83 -19.39 7.91
C GLN A 70 -25.75 -20.08 7.07
N ARG A 71 -25.48 -19.60 5.84
CA ARG A 71 -24.41 -20.13 4.97
C ARG A 71 -23.02 -20.02 5.60
N TYR A 72 -22.83 -19.03 6.48
CA TYR A 72 -21.56 -18.75 7.12
C TYR A 72 -21.35 -19.54 8.41
N GLY A 73 -22.39 -20.24 8.91
CA GLY A 73 -22.33 -20.98 10.18
C GLY A 73 -21.80 -20.09 11.31
N ASP A 74 -20.77 -20.59 12.02
CA ASP A 74 -20.10 -19.86 13.10
C ASP A 74 -18.95 -18.96 12.62
N ASN A 75 -18.66 -18.94 11.31
CA ASN A 75 -17.58 -18.12 10.74
C ASN A 75 -18.00 -16.65 10.63
N THR A 76 -17.82 -15.94 11.74
CA THR A 76 -18.17 -14.52 11.87
C THR A 76 -17.33 -13.62 10.97
N GLU A 77 -16.06 -13.95 10.71
CA GLU A 77 -15.19 -13.14 9.86
C GLU A 77 -15.67 -13.13 8.42
N SER A 78 -15.91 -14.31 7.84
CA SER A 78 -16.43 -14.42 6.47
C SER A 78 -17.83 -13.80 6.31
N LEU A 79 -18.65 -13.82 7.36
CA LEU A 79 -19.94 -13.12 7.36
C LEU A 79 -19.76 -11.59 7.29
N ILE A 80 -18.81 -11.05 8.07
CA ILE A 80 -18.49 -9.62 8.06
C ILE A 80 -17.92 -9.20 6.71
N ASP A 81 -16.99 -9.97 6.16
CA ASP A 81 -16.38 -9.72 4.85
C ASP A 81 -17.43 -9.68 3.75
N ALA A 82 -18.33 -10.66 3.70
CA ALA A 82 -19.40 -10.71 2.71
C ALA A 82 -20.36 -9.50 2.82
N GLY A 83 -20.70 -9.10 4.05
CA GLY A 83 -21.53 -7.90 4.25
C GLY A 83 -20.82 -6.62 3.80
N PHE A 84 -19.51 -6.55 4.05
CA PHE A 84 -18.67 -5.44 3.61
C PHE A 84 -18.53 -5.39 2.09
N GLU A 85 -18.33 -6.53 1.43
CA GLU A 85 -18.31 -6.65 -0.03
C GLU A 85 -19.63 -6.18 -0.64
N GLU A 86 -20.77 -6.65 -0.12
CA GLU A 86 -22.10 -6.21 -0.56
C GLU A 86 -22.25 -4.69 -0.40
N HIS A 87 -21.84 -4.14 0.75
CA HIS A 87 -21.83 -2.70 1.00
C HIS A 87 -20.99 -1.92 -0.03
N ALA A 88 -19.77 -2.38 -0.31
CA ALA A 88 -18.88 -1.74 -1.28
C ALA A 88 -19.41 -1.85 -2.72
N SER A 89 -20.02 -2.97 -3.07
CA SER A 89 -20.52 -3.26 -4.43
C SER A 89 -21.51 -2.21 -4.94
N PHE A 90 -22.33 -1.62 -4.05
CA PHE A 90 -23.26 -0.56 -4.42
C PHE A 90 -22.57 0.78 -4.76
N VAL A 91 -21.39 1.04 -4.19
CA VAL A 91 -20.69 2.32 -4.30
C VAL A 91 -19.67 2.31 -5.44
N ILE A 92 -19.05 1.16 -5.71
CA ILE A 92 -18.00 0.99 -6.72
C ILE A 92 -18.39 1.52 -8.10
N PRO A 93 -19.58 1.22 -8.67
CA PRO A 93 -19.95 1.75 -9.98
C PRO A 93 -19.93 3.28 -10.04
N ALA A 94 -20.30 3.96 -8.95
CA ALA A 94 -20.25 5.42 -8.88
C ALA A 94 -18.80 5.93 -8.76
N ILE A 95 -17.93 5.24 -8.02
CA ILE A 95 -16.49 5.54 -7.96
C ILE A 95 -15.87 5.47 -9.35
N GLU A 96 -16.18 4.42 -10.11
CA GLU A 96 -15.68 4.25 -11.48
C GLU A 96 -16.15 5.36 -12.41
N ARG A 97 -17.37 5.88 -12.24
CA ARG A 97 -17.87 7.04 -12.99
C ARG A 97 -17.10 8.32 -12.63
N VAL A 98 -16.75 8.51 -11.35
CA VAL A 98 -15.90 9.63 -10.90
C VAL A 98 -14.51 9.53 -11.50
N ILE A 99 -13.89 8.34 -11.49
CA ILE A 99 -12.60 8.09 -12.13
C ILE A 99 -12.70 8.42 -13.62
N LYS A 100 -13.69 7.85 -14.32
CA LYS A 100 -13.90 8.10 -15.75
C LYS A 100 -13.99 9.60 -16.05
N ARG A 101 -14.78 10.34 -15.26
CA ARG A 101 -14.95 11.78 -15.44
C ARG A 101 -13.63 12.53 -15.26
N ALA A 102 -12.86 12.20 -14.23
CA ALA A 102 -11.54 12.82 -14.01
C ALA A 102 -10.58 12.53 -15.17
N VAL A 103 -10.59 11.31 -15.71
CA VAL A 103 -9.78 10.92 -16.87
C VAL A 103 -10.20 11.68 -18.13
N ASP A 104 -11.50 11.71 -18.44
CA ASP A 104 -12.05 12.40 -19.62
C ASP A 104 -11.76 13.92 -19.56
N ASP A 105 -11.77 14.51 -18.37
CA ASP A 105 -11.48 15.94 -18.14
C ASP A 105 -9.97 16.23 -17.94
N PHE A 106 -9.09 15.22 -17.99
CA PHE A 106 -7.64 15.34 -17.73
C PHE A 106 -7.28 15.94 -16.36
N ASN A 107 -8.12 15.70 -15.36
CA ASN A 107 -7.91 16.18 -13.99
C ASN A 107 -7.20 15.13 -13.13
N ASP A 108 -6.18 15.55 -12.40
CA ASP A 108 -5.62 14.73 -11.33
C ASP A 108 -6.63 14.59 -10.19
N VAL A 109 -6.78 13.39 -9.63
CA VAL A 109 -7.69 13.11 -8.54
C VAL A 109 -7.08 12.14 -7.51
N VAL A 110 -7.32 12.43 -6.24
CA VAL A 110 -7.13 11.49 -5.13
C VAL A 110 -8.52 11.06 -4.65
N ILE A 111 -8.77 9.75 -4.64
CA ILE A 111 -9.99 9.16 -4.09
C ILE A 111 -9.59 8.32 -2.88
N GLU A 112 -10.23 8.55 -1.74
CA GLU A 112 -9.96 7.83 -0.51
C GLU A 112 -11.22 7.18 0.05
N GLY A 113 -11.10 6.00 0.62
CA GLY A 113 -12.10 5.47 1.52
C GLY A 113 -12.18 3.96 1.59
N VAL A 114 -13.13 3.46 2.37
CA VAL A 114 -13.24 2.03 2.66
C VAL A 114 -13.77 1.23 1.46
N HIS A 115 -14.55 1.86 0.58
CA HIS A 115 -15.16 1.20 -0.59
C HIS A 115 -14.16 0.93 -1.74
N LEU A 116 -12.91 1.37 -1.62
CA LEU A 116 -11.84 1.07 -2.57
C LEU A 116 -11.28 -0.31 -2.26
N VAL A 117 -11.98 -1.34 -2.75
CA VAL A 117 -11.63 -2.75 -2.53
C VAL A 117 -10.90 -3.30 -3.75
N PRO A 118 -9.63 -3.73 -3.61
CA PRO A 118 -8.93 -4.47 -4.67
C PRO A 118 -9.74 -5.69 -5.11
N GLY A 119 -9.77 -5.98 -6.42
CA GLY A 119 -10.55 -7.07 -6.99
C GLY A 119 -11.98 -6.73 -7.38
N LEU A 120 -12.66 -5.86 -6.62
CA LEU A 120 -14.01 -5.39 -6.98
C LEU A 120 -13.97 -4.14 -7.88
N LEU A 121 -12.96 -3.29 -7.73
CA LEU A 121 -12.79 -2.09 -8.56
C LEU A 121 -11.99 -2.42 -9.83
N ASP A 122 -12.61 -2.27 -11.00
CA ASP A 122 -11.92 -2.48 -12.28
C ASP A 122 -11.12 -1.23 -12.68
N ILE A 123 -9.85 -1.21 -12.26
CA ILE A 123 -8.90 -0.15 -12.61
C ILE A 123 -8.23 -0.35 -13.97
N GLU A 124 -8.25 -1.56 -14.54
CA GLU A 124 -7.54 -1.88 -15.78
C GLU A 124 -8.08 -1.06 -16.95
N LYS A 125 -9.40 -0.84 -16.97
CA LYS A 125 -10.08 -0.04 -18.00
C LYS A 125 -9.59 1.41 -18.11
N PHE A 126 -8.86 1.93 -17.12
CA PHE A 126 -8.37 3.31 -17.09
C PHE A 126 -6.87 3.44 -17.32
N LYS A 127 -6.08 2.36 -17.30
CA LYS A 127 -4.61 2.42 -17.36
C LYS A 127 -4.05 2.99 -18.67
N ASN A 128 -4.80 2.82 -19.76
CA ASN A 128 -4.39 3.35 -21.06
C ASN A 128 -4.48 4.89 -21.11
N ASP A 129 -5.38 5.48 -20.35
CA ASP A 129 -5.69 6.91 -20.42
C ASP A 129 -5.18 7.70 -19.20
N ALA A 130 -4.90 7.03 -18.08
CA ALA A 130 -4.47 7.64 -16.83
C ALA A 130 -3.32 6.90 -16.14
N SER A 131 -2.59 7.62 -15.28
CA SER A 131 -1.59 7.04 -14.37
C SER A 131 -2.29 6.62 -13.08
N ILE A 132 -2.71 5.36 -13.01
CA ILE A 132 -3.42 4.80 -11.87
C ILE A 132 -2.43 4.35 -10.79
N HIS A 133 -2.60 4.85 -9.56
CA HIS A 133 -1.86 4.38 -8.39
C HIS A 133 -2.86 3.98 -7.29
N PHE A 134 -2.99 2.68 -7.03
CA PHE A 134 -3.86 2.16 -6.00
C PHE A 134 -3.02 1.68 -4.82
N PHE A 135 -3.37 2.11 -3.61
CA PHE A 135 -2.75 1.72 -2.35
C PHE A 135 -3.80 1.24 -1.37
N VAL A 136 -3.44 0.25 -0.54
CA VAL A 136 -4.16 -0.05 0.70
C VAL A 136 -3.31 0.37 1.89
N LEU A 137 -3.85 1.24 2.75
CA LEU A 137 -3.17 1.57 4.00
C LEU A 137 -3.55 0.57 5.09
N SER A 138 -2.55 0.14 5.85
CA SER A 138 -2.71 -0.74 6.99
C SER A 138 -2.06 -0.14 8.24
N ALA A 139 -2.36 -0.72 9.40
CA ALA A 139 -1.65 -0.48 10.64
C ALA A 139 -1.70 -1.76 11.49
N ASP A 140 -0.73 -1.92 12.38
CA ASP A 140 -0.79 -2.98 13.40
C ASP A 140 -1.98 -2.77 14.33
N GLU A 141 -2.48 -3.86 14.91
CA GLU A 141 -3.76 -3.85 15.64
C GLU A 141 -3.79 -2.84 16.79
N GLU A 142 -2.72 -2.77 17.59
CA GLU A 142 -2.62 -1.83 18.71
C GLU A 142 -2.68 -0.37 18.23
N VAL A 143 -1.92 -0.04 17.17
CA VAL A 143 -1.91 1.30 16.57
C VAL A 143 -3.29 1.63 15.98
N HIS A 144 -3.91 0.67 15.31
CA HIS A 144 -5.26 0.80 14.76
C HIS A 144 -6.27 1.08 15.87
N LYS A 145 -6.22 0.31 16.96
CA LYS A 145 -7.09 0.44 18.13
C LYS A 145 -6.96 1.80 18.79
N GLU A 146 -5.73 2.24 19.05
CA GLU A 146 -5.47 3.56 19.64
C GLU A 146 -6.07 4.69 18.78
N ARG A 147 -5.82 4.65 17.47
CA ARG A 147 -6.34 5.66 16.53
C ARG A 147 -7.85 5.61 16.42
N PHE A 148 -8.44 4.42 16.44
CA PHE A 148 -9.87 4.20 16.39
C PHE A 148 -10.56 4.81 17.62
N VAL A 149 -10.04 4.53 18.81
CA VAL A 149 -10.52 5.11 20.08
C VAL A 149 -10.40 6.64 20.05
N ARG A 150 -9.24 7.17 19.66
CA ARG A 150 -9.00 8.62 19.56
C ARG A 150 -9.97 9.30 18.61
N ARG A 151 -10.30 8.66 17.48
CA ARG A 151 -11.29 9.17 16.52
C ARG A 151 -12.70 9.17 17.13
N ALA A 152 -13.10 8.10 17.81
CA ALA A 152 -14.42 8.01 18.46
C ALA A 152 -14.61 9.14 19.49
N MET A 153 -13.59 9.40 20.34
CA MET A 153 -13.60 10.48 21.32
C MET A 153 -13.77 11.87 20.68
N LYS A 154 -13.06 12.15 19.57
CA LYS A 154 -13.15 13.45 18.87
C LYS A 154 -14.54 13.72 18.27
N ILE A 155 -15.22 12.70 17.77
CA ILE A 155 -16.51 12.85 17.07
C ILE A 155 -17.68 12.86 18.08
N LYS A 156 -17.44 12.75 19.40
CA LYS A 156 -18.47 12.58 20.45
C LYS A 156 -19.46 11.45 20.14
N ARG A 157 -19.06 10.45 19.36
CA ARG A 157 -19.86 9.23 19.14
C ARG A 157 -19.64 8.36 20.38
N GLY A 158 -20.67 8.23 21.21
CA GLY A 158 -20.62 7.52 22.50
C GLY A 158 -20.24 6.03 22.41
N GLY A 159 -20.26 5.35 23.56
CA GLY A 159 -19.66 4.03 23.80
C GLY A 159 -19.88 2.94 22.74
N LYS A 160 -21.06 2.88 22.10
CA LYS A 160 -21.40 1.86 21.08
C LYS A 160 -20.48 1.83 19.86
N HIS A 161 -19.77 2.92 19.55
CA HIS A 161 -18.83 2.93 18.42
C HIS A 161 -17.54 2.16 18.73
N LEU A 162 -17.15 2.05 20.00
CA LEU A 162 -15.97 1.30 20.42
C LEU A 162 -16.18 -0.21 20.29
N ASP A 163 -17.43 -0.66 20.44
CA ASP A 163 -17.82 -2.08 20.34
C ASP A 163 -17.51 -2.66 18.95
N TYR A 164 -17.45 -1.82 17.91
CA TYR A 164 -17.22 -2.24 16.52
C TYR A 164 -15.75 -2.29 16.08
N PHE A 165 -14.80 -2.24 17.01
CA PHE A 165 -13.39 -2.31 16.64
C PHE A 165 -13.06 -3.64 15.96
N LYS A 166 -13.62 -4.75 16.45
CA LYS A 166 -13.37 -6.10 15.92
C LYS A 166 -13.75 -6.19 14.43
N GLU A 167 -14.92 -5.71 14.07
CA GLU A 167 -15.44 -5.70 12.70
C GLU A 167 -14.60 -4.79 11.79
N ASN A 168 -14.16 -3.64 12.29
CA ASN A 168 -13.25 -2.77 11.54
C ASN A 168 -11.87 -3.39 11.35
N ARG A 169 -11.38 -4.19 12.32
CA ARG A 169 -10.13 -4.92 12.20
C ARG A 169 -10.24 -6.05 11.18
N ILE A 170 -11.35 -6.79 11.19
CA ILE A 170 -11.65 -7.82 10.18
C ILE A 170 -11.65 -7.20 8.78
N ILE A 171 -12.37 -6.09 8.57
CA ILE A 171 -12.37 -5.37 7.28
C ILE A 171 -10.96 -4.89 6.88
N ASN A 172 -10.15 -4.42 7.84
CA ASN A 172 -8.76 -4.07 7.55
C ASN A 172 -7.97 -5.28 7.02
N ASN A 173 -8.09 -6.41 7.69
CA ASN A 173 -7.38 -7.64 7.30
C ASN A 173 -7.85 -8.13 5.93
N TYR A 174 -9.15 -8.09 5.67
CA TYR A 174 -9.74 -8.40 4.37
C TYR A 174 -9.21 -7.49 3.26
N LEU A 175 -9.18 -6.16 3.46
CA LEU A 175 -8.62 -5.22 2.48
C LEU A 175 -7.13 -5.47 2.20
N VAL A 176 -6.36 -5.80 3.24
CA VAL A 176 -4.94 -6.14 3.11
C VAL A 176 -4.76 -7.45 2.32
N GLN A 177 -5.59 -8.46 2.60
CA GLN A 177 -5.57 -9.72 1.86
C GLN A 177 -5.92 -9.49 0.38
N GLN A 178 -7.01 -8.77 0.10
CA GLN A 178 -7.41 -8.44 -1.26
C GLN A 178 -6.31 -7.65 -2.00
N ALA A 179 -5.60 -6.77 -1.32
CA ALA A 179 -4.48 -6.04 -1.90
C ALA A 179 -3.33 -6.97 -2.31
N PHE A 180 -2.96 -7.94 -1.46
CA PHE A 180 -1.94 -8.92 -1.81
C PHE A 180 -2.36 -9.80 -3.00
N GLU A 181 -3.59 -10.32 -3.00
CA GLU A 181 -4.14 -11.15 -4.08
C GLU A 181 -4.13 -10.42 -5.43
N HIS A 182 -4.44 -9.12 -5.42
CA HIS A 182 -4.52 -8.27 -6.61
C HIS A 182 -3.25 -7.45 -6.88
N ARG A 183 -2.14 -7.72 -6.17
CA ARG A 183 -0.84 -7.03 -6.32
C ARG A 183 -0.93 -5.51 -6.16
N VAL A 184 -1.84 -5.03 -5.32
CA VAL A 184 -1.95 -3.64 -4.89
C VAL A 184 -1.00 -3.42 -3.71
N PRO A 185 -0.12 -2.39 -3.75
CA PRO A 185 0.77 -2.11 -2.63
C PRO A 185 0.02 -1.82 -1.32
N VAL A 186 0.39 -2.56 -0.28
CA VAL A 186 -0.03 -2.29 1.11
C VAL A 186 1.03 -1.43 1.78
N ILE A 187 0.66 -0.29 2.37
CA ILE A 187 1.59 0.61 3.06
C ILE A 187 1.22 0.68 4.55
N ASN A 188 2.13 0.23 5.42
CA ASN A 188 1.96 0.37 6.86
C ASN A 188 2.09 1.85 7.28
N ASN A 189 1.00 2.40 7.82
CA ASN A 189 0.92 3.79 8.21
C ASN A 189 1.34 3.98 9.67
N LEU A 190 2.64 4.06 9.93
CA LEU A 190 3.17 4.35 11.28
C LEU A 190 3.36 5.85 11.50
N ASP A 191 4.08 6.51 10.59
CA ASP A 191 4.31 7.95 10.53
C ASP A 191 3.79 8.53 9.20
N ILE A 192 3.26 9.76 9.26
CA ILE A 192 2.66 10.43 8.10
C ILE A 192 3.71 10.74 7.03
N ASN A 193 4.87 11.27 7.41
CA ASN A 193 5.91 11.68 6.47
C ASN A 193 6.53 10.48 5.78
N ASP A 194 6.84 9.43 6.52
CA ASP A 194 7.46 8.24 5.93
C ASP A 194 6.48 7.45 5.06
N THR A 195 5.21 7.37 5.46
CA THR A 195 4.14 6.82 4.61
C THR A 195 4.01 7.60 3.31
N LYS A 196 3.99 8.93 3.39
CA LYS A 196 3.96 9.80 2.21
C LYS A 196 5.17 9.59 1.31
N LYS A 197 6.40 9.54 1.85
CA LYS A 197 7.62 9.27 1.07
C LYS A 197 7.51 7.94 0.31
N ARG A 198 7.10 6.86 0.98
CA ARG A 198 6.93 5.54 0.36
C ARG A 198 5.93 5.57 -0.80
N MET A 199 4.78 6.22 -0.60
CA MET A 199 3.79 6.39 -1.67
C MET A 199 4.34 7.21 -2.84
N LEU A 200 5.05 8.32 -2.57
CA LEU A 200 5.68 9.13 -3.61
C LEU A 200 6.74 8.35 -4.41
N THR A 201 7.51 7.49 -3.75
CA THR A 201 8.48 6.61 -4.42
C THR A 201 7.79 5.66 -5.41
N LEU A 202 6.63 5.13 -5.04
CA LEU A 202 5.80 4.27 -5.90
C LEU A 202 5.11 5.06 -7.03
N ILE A 203 4.79 6.34 -6.81
CA ILE A 203 4.12 7.20 -7.80
C ILE A 203 5.10 7.75 -8.84
N LYS A 204 6.23 8.30 -8.38
CA LYS A 204 7.16 9.07 -9.24
C LYS A 204 8.22 8.22 -9.91
N GLU A 205 8.54 7.04 -9.35
CA GLU A 205 9.53 6.09 -9.88
C GLU A 205 10.87 6.76 -10.29
N ILE A 206 11.38 7.66 -9.45
CA ILE A 206 12.67 8.31 -9.66
C ILE A 206 13.76 7.32 -9.28
N CYS A 207 14.19 6.51 -10.25
CA CYS A 207 15.07 5.38 -10.01
C CYS A 207 16.46 5.54 -10.63
N LYS A 208 17.45 4.86 -10.04
CA LYS A 208 18.81 4.73 -10.56
C LYS A 208 19.30 3.29 -10.38
N GLU A 209 20.01 2.79 -11.38
CA GLU A 209 20.77 1.54 -11.24
C GLU A 209 22.09 1.81 -10.54
N MET A 210 22.44 0.96 -9.59
CA MET A 210 23.62 1.08 -8.76
C MET A 210 24.21 -0.30 -8.53
N ILE A 211 25.54 -0.37 -8.47
CA ILE A 211 26.27 -1.60 -8.18
C ILE A 211 26.71 -1.54 -6.72
N PHE A 212 26.45 -2.61 -6.01
CA PHE A 212 26.72 -2.80 -4.60
C PHE A 212 27.79 -3.86 -4.43
N ARG A 213 28.58 -3.73 -3.36
CA ARG A 213 29.52 -4.75 -2.91
C ARG A 213 29.43 -4.90 -1.40
N HIS A 214 28.63 -5.87 -0.95
CA HIS A 214 28.48 -6.18 0.47
C HIS A 214 28.02 -7.62 0.68
N SER A 215 28.24 -8.16 1.88
CA SER A 215 27.73 -9.48 2.25
C SER A 215 26.24 -9.43 2.64
N VAL A 216 25.67 -10.61 2.90
CA VAL A 216 24.31 -10.76 3.43
C VAL A 216 24.15 -10.09 4.81
N ASP A 217 25.21 -10.03 5.62
CA ASP A 217 25.18 -9.41 6.95
C ASP A 217 24.96 -7.89 6.92
N GLN A 218 25.22 -7.26 5.76
CA GLN A 218 25.06 -5.82 5.60
C GLN A 218 23.69 -5.43 5.02
N LEU A 219 22.79 -6.40 4.78
CA LEU A 219 21.43 -6.14 4.27
C LEU A 219 20.62 -5.23 5.18
N GLU A 220 20.78 -5.34 6.50
CA GLU A 220 20.09 -4.47 7.44
C GLU A 220 20.52 -3.01 7.26
N VAL A 221 21.82 -2.76 7.07
CA VAL A 221 22.35 -1.41 6.85
C VAL A 221 21.84 -0.83 5.53
N GLU A 222 21.86 -1.64 4.46
CA GLU A 222 21.37 -1.24 3.15
C GLU A 222 19.88 -0.88 3.20
N THR A 223 19.05 -1.78 3.73
CA THR A 223 17.60 -1.61 3.80
C THR A 223 17.18 -0.49 4.75
N ASP A 224 17.90 -0.28 5.86
CA ASP A 224 17.64 0.85 6.76
C ASP A 224 17.87 2.20 6.07
N ILE A 225 19.00 2.34 5.37
CA ILE A 225 19.30 3.56 4.62
C ILE A 225 18.24 3.78 3.53
N ILE A 226 18.02 2.79 2.66
CA ILE A 226 17.12 2.96 1.52
C ILE A 226 15.68 3.17 1.97
N LEU A 227 15.15 2.28 2.82
CA LEU A 227 13.72 2.21 3.13
C LEU A 227 13.33 3.10 4.32
N ASN A 228 14.01 2.98 5.48
CA ASN A 228 13.63 3.74 6.68
C ASN A 228 14.00 5.22 6.54
N LYS A 229 15.26 5.51 6.21
CA LYS A 229 15.76 6.89 6.24
C LYS A 229 15.25 7.73 5.07
N TYR A 230 15.33 7.17 3.86
CA TYR A 230 15.00 7.91 2.63
C TYR A 230 13.63 7.58 2.04
N GLY A 231 12.89 6.59 2.57
CA GLY A 231 11.58 6.20 2.04
C GLY A 231 11.65 5.65 0.60
N GLY A 232 12.80 5.07 0.24
CA GLY A 232 13.09 4.51 -1.06
C GLY A 232 12.47 3.13 -1.28
N ARG A 233 12.83 2.52 -2.42
CA ARG A 233 12.33 1.21 -2.86
C ARG A 233 13.41 0.48 -3.64
N ILE A 234 13.58 -0.81 -3.38
CA ILE A 234 14.46 -1.70 -4.14
C ILE A 234 13.60 -2.49 -5.13
N MET A 235 13.73 -2.22 -6.43
CA MET A 235 12.88 -2.88 -7.44
C MET A 235 13.34 -4.30 -7.75
N ASP A 236 14.64 -4.46 -7.96
CA ASP A 236 15.24 -5.71 -8.39
C ASP A 236 16.66 -5.87 -7.83
N VAL A 237 17.15 -7.11 -7.95
CA VAL A 237 18.53 -7.49 -7.66
C VAL A 237 19.04 -8.31 -8.84
N SER A 238 20.21 -7.97 -9.36
CA SER A 238 20.85 -8.70 -10.45
C SER A 238 22.25 -9.17 -10.03
N TYR A 239 22.50 -10.47 -10.12
CA TYR A 239 23.77 -11.10 -9.75
C TYR A 239 24.58 -11.44 -11.00
N PHE A 240 25.84 -11.01 -11.03
CA PHE A 240 26.77 -11.30 -12.14
C PHE A 240 27.52 -12.59 -11.85
N LEU A 241 27.10 -13.69 -12.46
CA LEU A 241 27.68 -15.01 -12.24
C LEU A 241 28.75 -15.31 -13.29
N PRO A 242 29.98 -15.71 -12.90
CA PRO A 242 31.02 -16.10 -13.83
C PRO A 242 30.56 -17.21 -14.79
N GLY A 243 30.85 -17.05 -16.09
CA GLY A 243 30.46 -18.01 -17.13
C GLY A 243 29.07 -17.82 -17.72
N PHE A 244 28.28 -16.88 -17.21
CA PHE A 244 26.97 -16.52 -17.77
C PHE A 244 27.05 -15.20 -18.54
N GLY A 245 26.42 -15.14 -19.72
CA GLY A 245 26.34 -13.92 -20.53
C GLY A 245 25.30 -12.91 -20.03
N GLU A 246 24.32 -13.36 -19.25
CA GLU A 246 23.27 -12.53 -18.64
C GLU A 246 23.25 -12.69 -17.12
N PRO A 247 22.98 -11.62 -16.36
CA PRO A 247 22.91 -11.70 -14.90
C PRO A 247 21.64 -12.41 -14.43
N LEU A 248 21.72 -13.13 -13.31
CA LEU A 248 20.55 -13.68 -12.65
C LEU A 248 19.74 -12.55 -12.02
N LYS A 249 18.55 -12.24 -12.57
CA LYS A 249 17.69 -11.15 -12.11
C LYS A 249 16.53 -11.64 -11.26
N ARG A 250 16.37 -11.07 -10.06
CA ARG A 250 15.25 -11.28 -9.14
C ARG A 250 14.45 -10.00 -8.98
N LYS A 251 13.14 -10.04 -9.26
CA LYS A 251 12.22 -8.96 -8.92
C LYS A 251 11.85 -9.10 -7.45
N VAL A 252 12.32 -8.18 -6.61
CA VAL A 252 12.10 -8.23 -5.16
C VAL A 252 11.06 -7.23 -4.69
N ASN A 253 11.00 -6.05 -5.34
CA ASN A 253 10.01 -5.02 -5.06
C ASN A 253 9.83 -4.66 -3.57
N VAL A 254 10.93 -4.37 -2.86
CA VAL A 254 10.89 -4.07 -1.42
C VAL A 254 10.71 -2.57 -1.20
N TYR A 255 9.66 -2.20 -0.47
CA TYR A 255 9.35 -0.80 -0.13
C TYR A 255 8.85 -0.60 1.31
N ASP A 256 8.46 -1.67 2.01
CA ASP A 256 8.02 -1.63 3.41
C ASP A 256 9.18 -2.05 4.34
N PRO A 257 9.67 -1.16 5.22
CA PRO A 257 10.72 -1.52 6.16
C PRO A 257 10.34 -2.63 7.14
N VAL A 258 9.06 -2.76 7.50
CA VAL A 258 8.59 -3.83 8.40
C VAL A 258 8.72 -5.18 7.73
N GLU A 259 8.39 -5.27 6.45
CA GLU A 259 8.57 -6.49 5.65
C GLU A 259 10.06 -6.82 5.46
N ALA A 260 10.89 -5.81 5.15
CA ALA A 260 12.33 -5.98 5.03
C ALA A 260 12.95 -6.53 6.32
N LYS A 261 12.57 -5.96 7.48
CA LYS A 261 13.05 -6.42 8.79
C LYS A 261 12.59 -7.85 9.09
N ARG A 262 11.33 -8.19 8.79
CA ARG A 262 10.83 -9.59 8.94
C ARG A 262 11.63 -10.56 8.08
N PHE A 263 11.96 -10.19 6.85
CA PHE A 263 12.78 -11.03 5.98
C PHE A 263 14.19 -11.25 6.56
N ILE A 264 14.84 -10.21 7.09
CA ILE A 264 16.16 -10.31 7.71
C ILE A 264 16.11 -11.22 8.95
N ASN A 265 15.15 -11.01 9.85
CA ASN A 265 14.98 -11.88 11.02
C ASN A 265 14.78 -13.35 10.63
N LEU A 266 13.96 -13.63 9.59
CA LEU A 266 13.75 -14.98 9.08
C LEU A 266 15.01 -15.61 8.46
N LEU A 267 15.94 -14.80 7.95
CA LEU A 267 17.24 -15.30 7.50
C LEU A 267 18.11 -15.69 8.70
N GLU A 268 18.11 -14.90 9.76
CA GLU A 268 18.87 -15.19 10.98
C GLU A 268 18.37 -16.45 11.70
N GLU A 269 17.05 -16.62 11.78
CA GLU A 269 16.41 -17.79 12.36
C GLU A 269 16.59 -19.08 11.53
N ASN A 270 16.96 -18.96 10.26
CA ASN A 270 17.13 -20.09 9.34
C ASN A 270 18.55 -20.14 8.74
N PRO A 271 19.52 -20.76 9.44
CA PRO A 271 20.92 -20.81 9.01
C PRO A 271 21.14 -21.40 7.62
N LYS A 272 20.33 -22.38 7.22
CA LYS A 272 20.40 -22.98 5.89
C LYS A 272 20.05 -21.95 4.81
N ARG A 273 18.94 -21.23 4.99
CA ARG A 273 18.49 -20.21 4.04
C ARG A 273 19.47 -19.04 3.94
N LYS A 274 20.06 -18.61 5.07
CA LYS A 274 21.13 -17.61 5.09
C LYS A 274 22.33 -18.08 4.28
N LYS A 275 22.81 -19.30 4.53
CA LYS A 275 23.96 -19.90 3.82
C LYS A 275 23.71 -20.02 2.31
N ASP A 276 22.50 -20.37 1.89
CA ASP A 276 22.14 -20.45 0.46
C ASP A 276 22.22 -19.06 -0.21
N LEU A 277 21.77 -18.00 0.48
CA LEU A 277 21.86 -16.63 -0.01
C LEU A 277 23.31 -16.11 -0.02
N GLU A 278 24.09 -16.42 1.01
CA GLU A 278 25.53 -16.13 1.06
C GLU A 278 26.29 -16.82 -0.06
N GLY A 279 25.93 -18.07 -0.38
CA GLY A 279 26.48 -18.80 -1.52
C GLY A 279 26.22 -18.07 -2.84
N LEU A 280 24.98 -17.59 -3.06
CA LEU A 280 24.64 -16.80 -4.23
C LEU A 280 25.44 -15.49 -4.31
N TYR A 281 25.55 -14.77 -3.19
CA TYR A 281 26.33 -13.54 -3.11
C TYR A 281 27.81 -13.83 -3.43
N GLY A 282 28.37 -14.89 -2.83
CA GLY A 282 29.75 -15.33 -3.04
C GLY A 282 30.07 -15.68 -4.49
N LEU A 283 29.15 -16.35 -5.21
CA LEU A 283 29.30 -16.65 -6.64
C LEU A 283 29.43 -15.38 -7.50
N SER A 284 28.83 -14.28 -7.06
CA SER A 284 28.94 -12.96 -7.72
C SER A 284 30.06 -12.08 -7.16
N GLY A 285 30.94 -12.63 -6.30
CA GLY A 285 31.99 -11.85 -5.62
C GLY A 285 31.43 -10.80 -4.66
N ASN A 286 30.23 -11.03 -4.12
CA ASN A 286 29.40 -10.08 -3.39
C ASN A 286 29.00 -8.83 -4.19
N ILE A 287 29.19 -8.83 -5.51
CA ILE A 287 28.86 -7.72 -6.39
C ILE A 287 27.51 -7.97 -7.04
N HIS A 288 26.59 -7.05 -6.84
CA HIS A 288 25.24 -7.16 -7.37
C HIS A 288 24.68 -5.78 -7.73
N ARG A 289 23.74 -5.74 -8.66
CA ARG A 289 23.11 -4.50 -9.12
C ARG A 289 21.70 -4.40 -8.57
N HIS A 290 21.37 -3.22 -8.05
CA HIS A 290 20.01 -2.85 -7.67
C HIS A 290 19.50 -1.70 -8.54
N LYS A 291 18.23 -1.77 -8.95
CA LYS A 291 17.47 -0.59 -9.34
C LYS A 291 16.73 -0.04 -8.12
N ILE A 292 17.15 1.13 -7.64
CA ILE A 292 16.61 1.77 -6.43
C ILE A 292 15.86 3.04 -6.82
N CYS A 293 14.70 3.27 -6.20
CA CYS A 293 13.88 4.46 -6.40
C CYS A 293 13.76 5.28 -5.11
N ALA A 294 13.47 6.58 -5.26
CA ALA A 294 13.33 7.53 -4.16
C ALA A 294 12.11 8.45 -4.35
N PRO A 295 11.63 9.12 -3.29
CA PRO A 295 10.45 10.00 -3.37
C PRO A 295 10.69 11.29 -4.17
N ASP A 296 11.95 11.71 -4.27
CA ASP A 296 12.38 12.91 -4.99
C ASP A 296 13.88 12.84 -5.33
N LYS A 297 14.33 13.75 -6.20
CA LYS A 297 15.73 13.80 -6.68
C LYS A 297 16.74 14.14 -5.59
N LYS A 298 16.37 14.95 -4.59
CA LYS A 298 17.26 15.32 -3.48
C LYS A 298 17.46 14.10 -2.57
N SER A 299 16.38 13.42 -2.21
CA SER A 299 16.42 12.17 -1.45
C SER A 299 17.26 11.10 -2.16
N LEU A 300 17.11 10.94 -3.48
CA LEU A 300 17.95 10.02 -4.26
C LEU A 300 19.44 10.36 -4.17
N LYS A 301 19.81 11.63 -4.34
CA LYS A 301 21.22 12.07 -4.27
C LYS A 301 21.82 11.86 -2.87
N SER A 302 21.08 12.22 -1.82
CA SER A 302 21.52 12.04 -0.44
C SER A 302 21.66 10.56 -0.08
N MET A 303 20.71 9.73 -0.51
CA MET A 303 20.77 8.28 -0.34
C MET A 303 22.00 7.67 -1.00
N ILE A 304 22.27 8.02 -2.27
CA ILE A 304 23.47 7.56 -2.99
C ILE A 304 24.75 7.94 -2.23
N LYS A 305 24.83 9.19 -1.76
CA LYS A 305 25.99 9.68 -1.03
C LYS A 305 26.22 8.88 0.26
N GLU A 306 25.17 8.61 1.02
CA GLU A 306 25.29 7.88 2.27
C GLU A 306 25.62 6.40 2.07
N LEU A 307 25.06 5.76 1.04
CA LEU A 307 25.43 4.39 0.66
C LEU A 307 26.92 4.30 0.29
N ASP A 308 27.44 5.31 -0.41
CA ASP A 308 28.87 5.43 -0.74
C ASP A 308 29.74 5.63 0.50
N GLU A 309 29.35 6.55 1.40
CA GLU A 309 30.04 6.79 2.68
C GLU A 309 30.07 5.56 3.59
N LYS A 310 29.07 4.69 3.49
CA LYS A 310 28.99 3.41 4.20
C LYS A 310 29.75 2.27 3.50
N GLY A 311 30.39 2.54 2.37
CA GLY A 311 31.18 1.56 1.62
C GLY A 311 30.34 0.45 0.98
N LEU A 312 29.03 0.67 0.79
CA LEU A 312 28.13 -0.33 0.21
C LEU A 312 28.17 -0.33 -1.32
N LEU A 313 28.59 0.79 -1.93
CA LEU A 313 28.64 0.93 -3.38
C LEU A 313 29.95 0.42 -3.95
N TYR A 314 29.84 -0.32 -5.05
CA TYR A 314 30.99 -0.69 -5.85
C TYR A 314 31.28 0.41 -6.86
N LYS A 315 32.47 1.00 -6.73
CA LYS A 315 33.09 1.78 -7.81
C LYS A 315 34.00 0.80 -8.53
N SER A 316 33.76 0.54 -9.81
CA SER A 316 34.79 -0.11 -10.61
C SER A 316 35.99 0.83 -10.59
N ASP A 317 37.15 0.32 -10.21
CA ASP A 317 38.39 1.02 -10.47
C ASP A 317 38.51 1.14 -12.00
N GLU A 318 38.22 2.34 -12.52
CA GLU A 318 38.74 2.80 -13.81
C GLU A 318 40.01 3.61 -13.54
#